data_AF-A0A2I0QJD2-F1
#
_entry.id   AF-A0A2I0QJD2-F1
#
_cell.length_a   1.000
_cell.length_b   1.000
_cell.length_c   1.000
_cell.angle_alpha   90.00
_cell.angle_beta   90.00
_cell.angle_gamma   90.00
#
_symmetry.space_group_name_H-M   'P 1'
#
loop_
_entity.id
_entity.type
_entity.pdbx_description
1 polymer ?
#
loop_
_entity_poly.entity_id
_entity_poly.type
_entity_poly.pdbx_seq_one_letter_code
_entity_poly.pdbx_strand_id
1 'polypeptide(L)'
;AAKIAAKEAYKQADIKPSDIDIAEVHDCFTISELIAMEDIGLCKEGESKYMIRENRTTLQGDIPINTDGGLKADGHPIGASGLAQIIEVVTQLRGEAGKRQVQDAEIGLTHNIGGIGGTAVIHILKRE
;
A
#
# COMPACT_ATOMS: atom_id res chain seq x y z
N ALA A 1 -7.68 -11.64 -6.98
CA ALA A 1 -6.37 -11.62 -7.69
C ALA A 1 -5.22 -11.15 -6.78
N ALA A 2 -5.45 -10.16 -5.90
CA ALA A 2 -4.41 -9.55 -5.08
C ALA A 2 -3.62 -10.52 -4.19
N LYS A 3 -4.27 -11.43 -3.44
CA LYS A 3 -3.57 -12.46 -2.63
C LYS A 3 -2.50 -13.24 -3.42
N ILE A 4 -2.78 -13.58 -4.69
CA ILE A 4 -1.85 -14.33 -5.55
C ILE A 4 -0.71 -13.42 -6.01
N ALA A 5 -1.04 -12.21 -6.48
CA ALA A 5 -0.06 -11.24 -6.95
C ALA A 5 0.91 -10.81 -5.83
N ALA A 6 0.40 -10.58 -4.62
CA ALA A 6 1.21 -10.18 -3.46
C ALA A 6 2.19 -11.30 -3.07
N LYS A 7 1.71 -12.54 -2.97
CA LYS A 7 2.56 -13.70 -2.69
C LYS A 7 3.70 -13.85 -3.70
N GLU A 8 3.40 -13.65 -4.99
CA GLU A 8 4.41 -13.74 -6.04
C GLU A 8 5.39 -12.57 -5.99
N ALA A 9 4.93 -11.34 -5.73
CA ALA A 9 5.79 -10.17 -5.57
C ALA A 9 6.76 -10.34 -4.40
N TYR A 10 6.28 -10.74 -3.22
CA TYR A 10 7.14 -10.99 -2.05
C TYR A 10 8.20 -12.06 -2.33
N LYS A 11 7.82 -13.12 -3.05
CA LYS A 11 8.74 -14.17 -3.47
C LYS A 11 9.80 -13.67 -4.45
N GLN A 12 9.43 -12.80 -5.40
CA GLN A 12 10.38 -12.23 -6.36
C GLN A 12 11.36 -11.25 -5.69
N ALA A 13 10.90 -10.51 -4.70
CA ALA A 13 11.71 -9.58 -3.92
C ALA A 13 12.51 -10.24 -2.79
N ASP A 14 12.25 -11.51 -2.47
CA ASP A 14 12.83 -12.27 -1.35
C ASP A 14 12.63 -11.58 0.02
N ILE A 15 11.42 -11.08 0.27
CA ILE A 15 11.04 -10.43 1.53
C ILE A 15 9.70 -10.97 2.07
N LYS A 16 9.35 -10.55 3.28
CA LYS A 16 8.08 -10.84 3.95
C LYS A 16 7.18 -9.60 3.98
N PRO A 17 5.86 -9.76 4.17
CA PRO A 17 4.96 -8.63 4.39
C PRO A 17 5.38 -7.71 5.55
N SER A 18 6.04 -8.26 6.58
CA SER A 18 6.55 -7.52 7.73
C SER A 18 7.72 -6.60 7.42
N ASP A 19 8.31 -6.72 6.24
CA ASP A 19 9.47 -5.94 5.82
C ASP A 19 9.04 -4.70 5.02
N ILE A 20 7.74 -4.50 4.80
CA ILE A 20 7.19 -3.31 4.12
C ILE A 20 7.09 -2.17 5.14
N ASP A 21 7.63 -1.01 4.78
CA ASP A 21 7.60 0.20 5.62
C ASP A 21 6.44 1.14 5.26
N ILE A 22 5.98 1.08 4.01
CA ILE A 22 4.89 1.92 3.49
C ILE A 22 4.12 1.20 2.39
N ALA A 23 2.80 1.38 2.35
CA ALA A 23 1.97 0.83 1.28
C ALA A 23 1.00 1.84 0.67
N GLU A 24 0.91 1.84 -0.65
CA GLU A 24 -0.15 2.51 -1.42
C GLU A 24 -1.13 1.46 -1.95
N VAL A 25 -2.38 1.48 -1.48
CA VAL A 25 -3.40 0.48 -1.78
C VAL A 25 -4.63 1.09 -2.43
N HIS A 26 -5.29 0.29 -3.27
CA HIS A 26 -6.44 0.69 -4.07
C HIS A 26 -7.74 0.85 -3.26
N ASP A 27 -7.87 1.95 -2.53
CA ASP A 27 -8.99 2.34 -1.66
C ASP A 27 -10.14 3.06 -2.41
N CYS A 28 -10.52 2.55 -3.59
CA CYS A 28 -11.65 3.14 -4.36
C CYS A 28 -12.97 3.19 -3.57
N PHE A 29 -13.09 2.35 -2.54
CA PHE A 29 -14.05 2.45 -1.45
C PHE A 29 -13.32 2.18 -0.13
N THR A 30 -13.85 2.68 0.99
CA THR A 30 -13.21 2.51 2.31
C THR A 30 -13.05 1.03 2.70
N ILE A 31 -13.99 0.17 2.31
CA ILE A 31 -13.90 -1.28 2.53
C ILE A 31 -12.75 -1.92 1.71
N SER A 32 -12.41 -1.35 0.55
CA SER A 32 -11.34 -1.87 -0.31
C SER A 32 -9.97 -1.76 0.36
N GLU A 33 -9.72 -0.71 1.15
CA GLU A 33 -8.49 -0.55 1.93
C GLU A 33 -8.34 -1.68 2.97
N LEU A 34 -9.42 -1.99 3.69
CA LEU A 34 -9.47 -3.08 4.67
C LEU A 34 -9.14 -4.43 4.03
N ILE A 35 -9.78 -4.73 2.91
CA ILE A 35 -9.54 -5.98 2.16
C ILE A 35 -8.11 -6.00 1.60
N ALA A 36 -7.61 -4.87 1.09
CA ALA A 36 -6.27 -4.79 0.53
C ALA A 36 -5.19 -5.11 1.58
N MET A 37 -5.31 -4.57 2.80
CA MET A 37 -4.40 -4.89 3.91
C MET A 37 -4.32 -6.38 4.23
N GLU A 38 -5.47 -7.05 4.18
CA GLU A 38 -5.56 -8.50 4.41
C GLU A 38 -4.98 -9.28 3.21
N ASP A 39 -5.27 -8.82 2.00
CA ASP A 39 -4.84 -9.47 0.76
C ASP A 39 -3.33 -9.39 0.53
N ILE A 40 -2.69 -8.28 0.92
CA ILE A 40 -1.23 -8.12 0.87
C ILE A 40 -0.54 -8.67 2.13
N GLY A 41 -1.29 -9.20 3.10
CA GLY A 41 -0.74 -9.93 4.23
C GLY A 41 -0.19 -9.08 5.38
N LEU A 42 -0.63 -7.83 5.54
CA LEU A 42 -0.27 -7.00 6.71
C LEU A 42 -0.96 -7.47 7.99
N CYS A 43 -2.13 -8.10 7.85
CA CYS A 43 -2.88 -8.70 8.94
C CYS A 43 -3.66 -9.93 8.44
N LYS A 44 -4.25 -10.70 9.36
CA LYS A 44 -5.11 -11.82 8.97
C LYS A 44 -6.47 -11.32 8.50
N GLU A 45 -7.17 -12.18 7.78
CA GLU A 45 -8.53 -11.92 7.31
C GLU A 45 -9.47 -11.51 8.46
N GLY A 46 -10.15 -10.38 8.32
CA GLY A 46 -11.01 -9.78 9.32
C GLY A 46 -10.31 -9.01 10.45
N GLU A 47 -8.98 -8.88 10.44
CA GLU A 47 -8.20 -8.18 11.47
C GLU A 47 -7.78 -6.75 11.06
N SER A 48 -7.94 -6.34 9.79
CA SER A 48 -7.59 -5.00 9.29
C SER A 48 -8.24 -3.85 10.09
N LYS A 49 -9.46 -4.07 10.58
CA LYS A 49 -10.17 -3.13 11.47
C LYS A 49 -9.41 -2.76 12.73
N TYR A 50 -8.58 -3.67 13.26
CA TYR A 50 -7.77 -3.40 14.45
C TYR A 50 -6.61 -2.49 14.12
N MET A 51 -5.98 -2.67 12.95
CA MET A 51 -4.92 -1.76 12.48
C MET A 51 -5.42 -0.32 12.40
N ILE A 52 -6.61 -0.10 11.85
CA ILE A 52 -7.23 1.25 11.83
C ILE A 52 -7.50 1.77 13.24
N ARG A 53 -8.12 0.95 14.11
CA ARG A 53 -8.49 1.37 15.48
C ARG A 53 -7.28 1.69 16.36
N GLU A 54 -6.16 1.04 16.08
CA GLU A 54 -4.89 1.20 16.79
C GLU A 54 -3.99 2.27 16.14
N ASN A 55 -4.49 2.97 15.11
CA ASN A 55 -3.77 3.99 14.34
C ASN A 55 -2.48 3.51 13.66
N ARG A 56 -2.37 2.20 13.43
CA ARG A 56 -1.22 1.53 12.82
C ARG A 56 -0.95 1.96 11.38
N THR A 57 -2.01 2.35 10.67
CA THR A 57 -1.95 2.77 9.26
C THR A 57 -1.83 4.28 9.07
N THR A 58 -1.82 5.05 10.15
CA THR A 58 -1.66 6.51 10.06
C THR A 58 -0.22 6.87 9.70
N LEU A 59 0.03 8.14 9.36
CA LEU A 59 1.38 8.60 9.05
C LEU A 59 2.39 8.39 10.18
N GLN A 60 1.93 8.34 11.44
CA GLN A 60 2.74 8.06 12.63
C GLN A 60 2.63 6.60 13.10
N GLY A 61 1.91 5.77 12.34
CA GLY A 61 1.73 4.35 12.61
C GLY A 61 2.96 3.53 12.25
N ASP A 62 2.91 2.23 12.53
CA ASP A 62 3.98 1.29 12.23
C ASP A 62 3.99 0.85 10.76
N ILE A 63 2.89 1.03 10.03
CA ILE A 63 2.80 0.75 8.60
C ILE A 63 1.89 1.78 7.93
N PRO A 64 2.38 3.01 7.66
CA PRO A 64 1.61 4.04 6.97
C PRO A 64 1.02 3.54 5.64
N ILE A 65 -0.28 3.78 5.45
CA ILE A 65 -1.01 3.43 4.23
C ILE A 65 -1.59 4.68 3.60
N ASN A 66 -1.49 4.79 2.27
CA ASN A 66 -2.13 5.85 1.48
C ASN A 66 -1.74 7.24 1.98
N THR A 67 -0.43 7.50 2.04
CA THR A 67 0.13 8.69 2.68
C THR A 67 -0.17 9.99 1.94
N ASP A 68 -0.52 9.92 0.66
CA ASP A 68 -1.04 11.03 -0.14
C ASP A 68 -2.54 11.29 0.06
N GLY A 69 -3.23 10.41 0.79
CA GLY A 69 -4.67 10.42 1.03
C GLY A 69 -5.43 9.34 0.25
N GLY A 70 -4.74 8.55 -0.59
CA GLY A 70 -5.31 7.47 -1.37
C GLY A 70 -6.27 7.94 -2.45
N LEU A 71 -6.87 6.99 -3.15
CA LEU A 71 -7.90 7.24 -4.16
C LEU A 71 -9.09 7.98 -3.57
N LYS A 72 -9.30 7.88 -2.24
CA LYS A 72 -10.39 8.55 -1.55
C LYS A 72 -10.24 10.07 -1.49
N ALA A 73 -9.02 10.58 -1.31
CA ALA A 73 -8.78 12.02 -1.14
C ALA A 73 -7.92 12.64 -2.26
N ASP A 74 -6.88 11.95 -2.74
CA ASP A 74 -6.05 12.40 -3.87
C ASP A 74 -6.83 12.30 -5.21
N GLY A 75 -7.66 11.25 -5.31
CA GLY A 75 -8.61 11.04 -6.39
C GLY A 75 -8.34 9.78 -7.19
N HIS A 76 -9.31 9.40 -8.04
CA HIS A 76 -9.26 8.14 -8.78
C HIS A 76 -9.42 8.30 -10.30
N PRO A 77 -8.48 8.98 -11.00
CA PRO A 77 -8.40 8.90 -12.45
C PRO A 77 -7.93 7.49 -12.86
N ILE A 78 -8.88 6.63 -13.25
CA ILE A 78 -8.73 5.17 -13.41
C ILE A 78 -7.38 4.75 -14.01
N GLY A 79 -7.01 5.30 -15.17
CA GLY A 79 -5.77 4.91 -15.87
C GLY A 79 -4.48 5.43 -15.23
N ALA A 80 -4.55 6.47 -14.40
CA ALA A 80 -3.39 7.12 -13.78
C ALA A 80 -3.14 6.65 -12.34
N SER A 81 -4.13 6.11 -11.63
CA SER A 81 -3.98 5.73 -10.21
C SER A 81 -2.82 4.75 -9.96
N GLY A 82 -2.59 3.78 -10.86
CA GLY A 82 -1.46 2.86 -10.69
C GLY A 82 -0.09 3.52 -10.74
N LEU A 83 0.06 4.52 -11.61
CA LEU A 83 1.29 5.29 -11.69
C LEU A 83 1.40 6.26 -10.51
N ALA A 84 0.29 6.86 -10.06
CA ALA A 84 0.26 7.72 -8.89
C ALA A 84 0.74 7.00 -7.62
N GLN A 85 0.27 5.76 -7.39
CA GLN A 85 0.73 4.92 -6.28
C GLN A 85 2.25 4.68 -6.32
N ILE A 86 2.81 4.40 -7.51
CA ILE A 86 4.26 4.23 -7.68
C ILE A 86 4.99 5.55 -7.38
N ILE A 87 4.45 6.68 -7.85
CA ILE A 87 5.03 8.01 -7.61
C ILE A 87 5.10 8.29 -6.11
N GLU A 88 4.01 8.12 -5.36
CA GLU A 88 4.02 8.40 -3.92
C GLU A 88 5.01 7.48 -3.19
N VAL A 89 5.02 6.17 -3.47
CA VAL A 89 6.01 5.26 -2.85
C VAL A 89 7.44 5.69 -3.18
N VAL A 90 7.76 6.04 -4.43
CA VAL A 90 9.10 6.52 -4.80
C VAL A 90 9.44 7.84 -4.11
N THR A 91 8.49 8.78 -4.03
CA THR A 91 8.66 10.06 -3.33
C THR A 91 8.96 9.85 -1.84
N GLN A 92 8.29 8.88 -1.21
CA GLN A 92 8.50 8.51 0.18
C GLN A 92 9.88 7.87 0.39
N LEU A 93 10.25 6.89 -0.44
CA LEU A 93 11.56 6.23 -0.39
C LEU A 93 12.72 7.21 -0.64
N ARG A 94 12.51 8.27 -1.42
CA ARG A 94 13.52 9.32 -1.67
C ARG A 94 13.62 10.38 -0.58
N GLY A 95 12.72 10.40 0.40
CA GLY A 95 12.71 11.48 1.40
C GLY A 95 12.12 12.79 0.89
N GLU A 96 11.30 12.76 -0.16
CA GLU A 96 10.80 13.93 -0.89
C GLU A 96 9.33 14.26 -0.56
N ALA A 97 8.67 13.54 0.36
CA ALA A 97 7.24 13.68 0.63
C ALA A 97 6.87 14.86 1.58
N GLY A 98 7.86 15.66 1.98
CA GLY A 98 7.67 16.86 2.79
C GLY A 98 6.95 16.57 4.10
N LYS A 99 5.77 17.17 4.31
CA LYS A 99 5.00 17.00 5.57
C LYS A 99 4.42 15.59 5.74
N ARG A 100 4.36 14.79 4.68
CA ARG A 100 3.81 13.43 4.69
C ARG A 100 4.91 12.37 4.78
N GLN A 101 6.15 12.77 5.04
CA GLN A 101 7.30 11.89 5.01
C GLN A 101 7.25 10.80 6.09
N VAL A 102 7.25 9.54 5.66
CA VAL A 102 7.51 8.38 6.52
C VAL A 102 9.01 8.34 6.83
N GLN A 103 9.35 8.24 8.12
CA GLN A 103 10.75 8.22 8.55
C GLN A 103 11.38 6.88 8.19
N ASP A 104 12.62 6.92 7.70
CA ASP A 104 13.47 5.75 7.43
C ASP A 104 12.86 4.66 6.55
N ALA A 105 11.87 4.97 5.72
CA ALA A 105 11.29 4.00 4.79
C ALA A 105 12.33 3.50 3.76
N GLU A 106 12.47 2.18 3.66
CA GLU A 106 13.40 1.52 2.74
C GLU A 106 12.70 0.62 1.73
N ILE A 107 11.56 0.04 2.10
CA ILE A 107 10.78 -0.86 1.25
C ILE A 107 9.32 -0.40 1.20
N GLY A 108 8.84 -0.12 0.00
CA GLY A 108 7.46 0.30 -0.25
C GLY A 108 6.72 -0.67 -1.16
N LEU A 109 5.40 -0.77 -0.97
CA LEU A 109 4.52 -1.63 -1.76
C LEU A 109 3.43 -0.80 -2.46
N THR A 110 3.12 -1.13 -3.70
CA THR A 110 1.89 -0.67 -4.37
C THR A 110 0.93 -1.83 -4.58
N HIS A 111 -0.36 -1.57 -4.40
CA HIS A 111 -1.46 -2.49 -4.65
C HIS A 111 -2.52 -1.80 -5.49
N ASN A 112 -2.60 -2.19 -6.77
CA ASN A 112 -3.58 -1.69 -7.73
C ASN A 112 -4.52 -2.82 -8.17
N ILE A 113 -5.83 -2.54 -8.25
CA ILE A 113 -6.84 -3.51 -8.68
C ILE A 113 -7.63 -3.04 -9.90
N GLY A 114 -7.96 -3.99 -10.77
CA GLY A 114 -8.89 -3.80 -11.88
C GLY A 114 -10.28 -4.34 -11.56
N GLY A 115 -11.31 -3.54 -11.80
CA GLY A 115 -12.70 -3.88 -11.51
C GLY A 115 -12.93 -4.11 -10.01
N ILE A 116 -13.60 -5.22 -9.66
CA ILE A 116 -13.89 -5.61 -8.27
C ILE A 116 -12.87 -6.63 -7.72
N GLY A 117 -11.61 -6.56 -8.17
CA GLY A 117 -10.54 -7.49 -7.75
C GLY A 117 -10.27 -8.66 -8.70
N GLY A 118 -10.79 -8.59 -9.93
CA GLY A 118 -10.54 -9.56 -11.00
C GLY A 118 -9.12 -9.51 -11.55
N THR A 119 -8.48 -8.33 -11.47
CA THR A 119 -7.07 -8.11 -11.81
C THR A 119 -6.38 -7.41 -10.65
N ALA A 120 -5.11 -7.73 -10.41
CA ALA A 120 -4.29 -7.04 -9.43
C ALA A 120 -2.84 -6.96 -9.92
N VAL A 121 -2.18 -5.85 -9.61
CA VAL A 121 -0.75 -5.64 -9.87
C VAL A 121 -0.12 -5.16 -8.56
N ILE A 122 1.01 -5.78 -8.20
CA ILE A 122 1.79 -5.45 -7.01
C ILE A 122 3.19 -5.06 -7.47
N HIS A 123 3.70 -3.94 -6.96
CA HIS A 123 5.12 -3.60 -7.08
C HIS A 123 5.72 -3.51 -5.69
N ILE A 124 6.93 -4.02 -5.53
CA ILE A 124 7.78 -3.80 -4.36
C ILE A 124 8.95 -2.94 -4.84
N LEU A 125 9.17 -1.83 -4.16
CA LEU A 125 10.19 -0.85 -4.48
C LEU A 125 11.13 -0.73 -3.27
N LYS A 126 12.43 -0.67 -3.51
CA LYS A 126 13.44 -0.58 -2.46
C LYS A 126 14.37 0.61 -2.70
N ARG A 127 14.76 1.28 -1.61
CA ARG A 127 15.81 2.29 -1.59
C ARG A 127 17.18 1.58 -1.56
N GLU A 128 18.02 1.86 -2.56
CA GLU A 128 19.42 1.39 -2.65
C GLU A 128 20.40 2.54 -2.50
#